data_AF-A0A087SA37-F1
#
_entry.id   AF-A0A087SA37-F1
#
_cell.length_a   1.000
_cell.length_b   1.000
_cell.length_c   1.000
_cell.angle_alpha   90.00
_cell.angle_beta   90.00
_cell.angle_gamma   90.00
#
_symmetry.space_group_name_H-M   'P 1'
#
loop_
_entity.id
_entity.type
_entity.pdbx_description
1 polymer ?
#
loop_
_entity_poly.entity_id
_entity_poly.type
_entity_poly.pdbx_seq_one_letter_code
_entity_poly.pdbx_strand_id
1 'polypeptide(L)'
;MSPPLEQVLYNLFSETGRREYADCARRFDKPAFLEPLLQGRDPLPGLHANTHLAQVNGFAARYDSMGDKAGATAVHNFFALLEKYHSFATGGSNWREFWFNESTVADAINDPDSGAVSQESCTQYNMLKIARRMFTWSGSPAMADYYELAMQNGVVSWPQDPGAMLQSSTGLATNAAGPGVMIYYLPQFAGEWKGERGHSWTGWGDPYNAFWTVNASAAAGVAAAAADAPPELFVNQLVTSSLEWKQQGVVVNQTAGKDWGWGRGQT
;
A
#
# COMPACT_ATOMS: atom_id res chain seq x y z
N MET A 1 3.13 7.96 -7.69
CA MET A 1 1.87 7.53 -8.33
C MET A 1 0.89 8.69 -8.28
N SER A 2 0.23 9.05 -9.39
CA SER A 2 -0.80 10.08 -9.37
C SER A 2 -2.04 9.56 -8.62
N PRO A 3 -2.58 10.31 -7.65
CA PRO A 3 -3.80 9.92 -6.95
C PRO A 3 -4.98 9.74 -7.94
N PRO A 4 -5.91 8.80 -7.67
CA PRO A 4 -7.12 8.65 -8.45
C PRO A 4 -7.91 9.96 -8.53
N LEU A 5 -8.57 10.18 -9.66
CA LEU A 5 -9.30 11.42 -9.93
C LEU A 5 -10.36 11.73 -8.86
N GLU A 6 -11.07 10.72 -8.37
CA GLU A 6 -12.02 10.86 -7.27
C GLU A 6 -11.35 11.41 -6.00
N GLN A 7 -10.21 10.82 -5.58
CA GLN A 7 -9.43 11.31 -4.44
C GLN A 7 -8.94 12.75 -4.65
N VAL A 8 -8.45 13.08 -5.85
CA VAL A 8 -7.98 14.43 -6.18
C VAL A 8 -9.11 15.46 -6.04
N LEU A 9 -10.30 15.13 -6.55
CA LEU A 9 -11.44 16.02 -6.50
C LEU A 9 -11.93 16.26 -5.07
N TYR A 10 -11.96 15.23 -4.21
CA TYR A 10 -12.25 15.43 -2.79
C TYR A 10 -11.18 16.25 -2.06
N ASN A 11 -9.90 16.03 -2.36
CA ASN A 11 -8.83 16.86 -1.80
C ASN A 11 -8.99 18.33 -2.25
N LEU A 12 -9.28 18.59 -3.52
CA LEU A 12 -9.57 19.94 -4.02
C LEU A 12 -10.79 20.57 -3.35
N PHE A 13 -11.81 19.78 -3.05
CA PHE A 13 -12.95 20.24 -2.25
C PHE A 13 -12.51 20.66 -0.84
N SER A 14 -11.72 19.85 -0.13
CA SER A 14 -11.22 20.18 1.22
C SER A 14 -10.41 21.48 1.24
N GLU A 15 -9.57 21.70 0.22
CA GLU A 15 -8.72 22.90 0.15
C GLU A 15 -9.48 24.17 -0.26
N THR A 16 -10.50 24.04 -1.12
CA THR A 16 -11.17 25.21 -1.74
C THR A 16 -12.57 25.50 -1.22
N GLY A 17 -13.21 24.53 -0.56
CA GLY A 17 -14.63 24.59 -0.17
C GLY A 17 -15.63 24.56 -1.34
N ARG A 18 -15.18 24.43 -2.59
CA ARG A 18 -16.03 24.49 -3.78
C ARG A 18 -16.73 23.16 -4.06
N ARG A 19 -18.05 23.14 -3.85
CA ARG A 19 -18.88 21.93 -3.95
C ARG A 19 -18.85 21.25 -5.32
N GLU A 20 -18.57 21.98 -6.41
CA GLU A 20 -18.48 21.40 -7.75
C GLU A 20 -17.47 20.24 -7.84
N TYR A 21 -16.41 20.26 -7.03
CA TYR A 21 -15.42 19.19 -7.01
C TYR A 21 -15.94 17.93 -6.34
N ALA A 22 -16.62 18.06 -5.20
CA ALA A 22 -17.26 16.93 -4.53
C ALA A 22 -18.38 16.32 -5.38
N ASP A 23 -19.18 17.17 -6.03
CA ASP A 23 -20.25 16.72 -6.94
C ASP A 23 -19.69 15.97 -8.15
N CYS A 24 -18.53 16.41 -8.67
CA CYS A 24 -17.82 15.71 -9.73
C CYS A 24 -17.23 14.38 -9.25
N ALA A 25 -16.58 14.38 -8.07
CA ALA A 25 -15.97 13.19 -7.48
C ALA A 25 -16.99 12.05 -7.34
N ARG A 26 -18.19 12.37 -6.82
CA ARG A 26 -19.27 11.39 -6.64
C ARG A 26 -19.73 10.71 -7.93
N ARG A 27 -19.51 11.31 -9.10
CA ARG A 27 -19.86 10.66 -10.39
C ARG A 27 -18.93 9.50 -10.75
N PHE A 28 -17.81 9.34 -10.05
CA PHE A 28 -16.90 8.21 -10.24
C PHE A 28 -17.26 6.99 -9.38
N ASP A 29 -18.21 7.12 -8.45
CA ASP A 29 -18.74 6.00 -7.68
C ASP A 29 -19.34 4.96 -8.62
N LYS A 30 -18.88 3.71 -8.52
CA LYS A 30 -19.47 2.57 -9.24
C LYS A 30 -20.38 1.77 -8.31
N PRO A 31 -21.71 1.82 -8.46
CA PRO A 31 -22.63 1.08 -7.60
C PRO A 31 -22.32 -0.42 -7.52
N ALA A 32 -21.93 -1.02 -8.66
CA ALA A 32 -21.57 -2.45 -8.73
C ALA A 32 -20.39 -2.85 -7.82
N PHE A 33 -19.54 -1.91 -7.42
CA PHE A 33 -18.45 -2.16 -6.48
C PHE A 33 -18.77 -1.61 -5.08
N LEU A 34 -19.34 -0.42 -4.99
CA LEU A 34 -19.66 0.24 -3.72
C LEU A 34 -20.78 -0.47 -2.94
N GLU A 35 -21.88 -0.85 -3.59
CA GLU A 35 -23.04 -1.42 -2.90
C GLU A 35 -22.75 -2.77 -2.22
N PRO A 36 -22.03 -3.73 -2.86
CA PRO A 36 -21.60 -4.95 -2.18
C PRO A 36 -20.76 -4.65 -0.93
N LEU A 37 -19.81 -3.71 -1.02
CA LEU A 37 -18.97 -3.33 0.12
C LEU A 37 -19.79 -2.73 1.25
N LEU A 38 -20.78 -1.88 0.97
CA LEU A 38 -21.68 -1.34 2.00
C LEU A 38 -22.49 -2.44 2.71
N GLN A 39 -22.74 -3.55 2.03
CA GLN A 39 -23.46 -4.71 2.56
C GLN A 39 -22.53 -5.76 3.20
N GLY A 40 -21.21 -5.51 3.24
CA GLY A 40 -20.22 -6.48 3.73
C GLY A 40 -20.08 -7.72 2.84
N ARG A 41 -20.52 -7.65 1.59
CA ARG A 41 -20.33 -8.70 0.59
C ARG A 41 -19.00 -8.49 -0.12
N ASP A 42 -18.38 -9.58 -0.55
CA ASP A 42 -17.09 -9.57 -1.25
C ASP A 42 -17.27 -9.42 -2.77
N PRO A 43 -16.93 -8.26 -3.38
CA PRO A 43 -16.88 -8.10 -4.83
C PRO A 43 -15.48 -8.37 -5.41
N LEU A 44 -14.45 -8.60 -4.60
CA LEU A 44 -13.05 -8.57 -5.03
C LEU A 44 -12.67 -9.65 -6.07
N PRO A 45 -13.11 -10.93 -5.96
CA PRO A 45 -12.65 -11.99 -6.86
C PRO A 45 -12.74 -11.63 -8.35
N GLY A 46 -11.61 -11.78 -9.06
CA GLY A 46 -11.50 -11.52 -10.50
C GLY A 46 -11.48 -10.04 -10.89
N LEU A 47 -11.61 -9.10 -9.95
CA LEU A 47 -11.45 -7.68 -10.24
C LEU A 47 -9.97 -7.29 -10.29
N HIS A 48 -9.66 -6.37 -11.20
CA HIS A 48 -8.34 -5.76 -11.28
C HIS A 48 -8.07 -4.92 -10.03
N ALA A 49 -7.09 -5.33 -9.23
CA ALA A 49 -6.90 -4.87 -7.86
C ALA A 49 -6.62 -3.38 -7.77
N ASN A 50 -5.61 -2.90 -8.51
CA ASN A 50 -5.17 -1.51 -8.45
C ASN A 50 -6.25 -0.52 -8.94
N THR A 51 -7.09 -0.92 -9.90
CA THR A 51 -8.23 -0.11 -10.38
C THR A 51 -9.27 0.11 -9.30
N HIS A 52 -9.51 -0.90 -8.47
CA HIS A 52 -10.54 -0.85 -7.44
C HIS A 52 -10.00 -0.25 -6.14
N LEU A 53 -8.73 -0.49 -5.79
CA LEU A 53 -8.03 0.24 -4.73
C LEU A 53 -8.04 1.76 -4.96
N ALA A 54 -8.03 2.19 -6.22
CA ALA A 54 -8.17 3.60 -6.58
C ALA A 54 -9.54 4.17 -6.15
N GLN A 55 -10.63 3.41 -6.36
CA GLN A 55 -11.98 3.77 -5.90
C GLN A 55 -12.08 3.75 -4.36
N VAL A 56 -11.48 2.75 -3.70
CA VAL A 56 -11.45 2.69 -2.23
C VAL A 56 -10.73 3.91 -1.62
N ASN A 57 -9.63 4.36 -2.23
CA ASN A 57 -8.96 5.61 -1.83
C ASN A 57 -9.87 6.85 -2.05
N GLY A 58 -10.72 6.83 -3.07
CA GLY A 58 -11.77 7.82 -3.30
C GLY A 58 -12.81 7.84 -2.17
N PHE A 59 -13.34 6.67 -1.80
CA PHE A 59 -14.28 6.52 -0.67
C PHE A 59 -13.67 7.00 0.65
N ALA A 60 -12.38 6.72 0.89
CA ALA A 60 -11.67 7.24 2.04
C ALA A 60 -11.56 8.77 2.00
N ALA A 61 -11.27 9.36 0.84
CA ALA A 61 -11.17 10.82 0.67
C ALA A 61 -12.51 11.53 0.86
N ARG A 62 -13.59 10.87 0.44
CA ARG A 62 -14.95 11.31 0.68
C ARG A 62 -15.25 11.38 2.18
N TYR A 63 -14.85 10.39 2.95
CA TYR A 63 -15.00 10.43 4.41
C TYR A 63 -14.13 11.53 5.03
N ASP A 64 -12.85 11.62 4.66
CA ASP A 64 -11.93 12.65 5.17
C ASP A 64 -12.47 14.08 4.97
N SER A 65 -13.04 14.34 3.80
CA SER A 65 -13.46 15.68 3.39
C SER A 65 -14.87 16.07 3.84
N MET A 66 -15.77 15.10 3.98
CA MET A 66 -17.20 15.36 4.19
C MET A 66 -17.80 14.65 5.42
N GLY A 67 -17.06 13.76 6.08
CA GLY A 67 -17.60 12.91 7.14
C GLY A 67 -18.63 11.88 6.64
N ASP A 68 -18.56 11.48 5.36
CA ASP A 68 -19.48 10.54 4.73
C ASP A 68 -19.32 9.12 5.31
N LYS A 69 -20.23 8.74 6.22
CA LYS A 69 -20.16 7.45 6.92
C LYS A 69 -20.23 6.24 5.97
N ALA A 70 -20.92 6.36 4.84
CA ALA A 70 -21.00 5.29 3.86
C ALA A 70 -19.63 4.98 3.24
N GLY A 71 -18.86 6.02 2.87
CA GLY A 71 -17.48 5.88 2.40
C GLY A 71 -16.59 5.20 3.44
N ALA A 72 -16.67 5.60 4.71
CA ALA A 72 -15.95 4.92 5.79
C ALA A 72 -16.36 3.45 5.93
N THR A 73 -17.66 3.14 5.93
CA THR A 73 -18.16 1.76 5.99
C THR A 73 -17.64 0.91 4.82
N ALA A 74 -17.67 1.44 3.60
CA ALA A 74 -17.15 0.74 2.43
C ALA A 74 -15.65 0.43 2.56
N VAL A 75 -14.86 1.39 3.05
CA VAL A 75 -13.41 1.22 3.28
C VAL A 75 -13.14 0.19 4.37
N HIS A 76 -13.85 0.25 5.50
CA HIS A 76 -13.72 -0.74 6.57
C HIS A 76 -14.05 -2.16 6.11
N ASN A 77 -15.17 -2.32 5.39
CA ASN A 77 -15.59 -3.63 4.90
C ASN A 77 -14.63 -4.15 3.83
N PHE A 78 -14.19 -3.30 2.90
CA PHE A 78 -13.18 -3.65 1.91
C PHE A 78 -11.89 -4.15 2.58
N PHE A 79 -11.36 -3.40 3.54
CA PHE A 79 -10.10 -3.74 4.19
C PHE A 79 -10.21 -5.07 4.96
N ALA A 80 -11.31 -5.28 5.69
CA ALA A 80 -11.56 -6.53 6.40
C ALA A 80 -11.66 -7.75 5.46
N LEU A 81 -12.33 -7.60 4.31
CA LEU A 81 -12.41 -8.64 3.28
C LEU A 81 -11.04 -8.93 2.65
N LEU A 82 -10.31 -7.87 2.31
CA LEU A 82 -8.99 -7.96 1.70
C LEU A 82 -7.98 -8.68 2.61
N GLU A 83 -7.90 -8.29 3.88
CA GLU A 83 -7.00 -8.90 4.86
C GLU A 83 -7.37 -10.36 5.12
N LYS A 84 -8.66 -10.65 5.25
CA LYS A 84 -9.14 -12.00 5.58
C LYS A 84 -8.97 -13.00 4.45
N TYR A 85 -9.22 -12.59 3.20
CA TYR A 85 -9.37 -13.52 2.09
C TYR A 85 -8.35 -13.36 0.98
N HIS A 86 -7.78 -12.17 0.80
CA HIS A 86 -7.07 -11.77 -0.41
C HIS A 86 -5.63 -11.30 -0.17
N SER A 87 -5.08 -11.50 1.03
CA SER A 87 -3.76 -11.00 1.40
C SER A 87 -2.75 -12.13 1.66
N PHE A 88 -1.49 -11.87 1.32
CA PHE A 88 -0.33 -12.71 1.63
C PHE A 88 0.25 -12.33 2.99
N ALA A 89 1.10 -13.20 3.55
CA ALA A 89 1.79 -12.97 4.83
C ALA A 89 2.71 -11.74 4.82
N THR A 90 3.11 -11.25 3.64
CA THR A 90 3.86 -10.01 3.44
C THR A 90 3.00 -8.74 3.56
N GLY A 91 1.69 -8.88 3.81
CA GLY A 91 0.71 -7.79 3.88
C GLY A 91 0.26 -7.29 2.52
N GLY A 92 0.71 -7.90 1.43
CA GLY A 92 0.27 -7.58 0.07
C GLY A 92 -0.85 -8.46 -0.44
N SER A 93 -1.25 -8.24 -1.68
CA SER A 93 -2.43 -8.87 -2.28
C SER A 93 -2.25 -9.02 -3.78
N ASN A 94 -3.15 -9.77 -4.41
CA ASN A 94 -3.29 -9.98 -5.86
C ASN A 94 -2.26 -10.91 -6.53
N TRP A 95 -2.67 -11.44 -7.67
CA TRP A 95 -1.85 -12.18 -8.62
C TRP A 95 -2.23 -11.74 -10.02
N ARG A 96 -1.25 -11.58 -10.91
CA ARG A 96 -1.50 -11.10 -12.27
C ARG A 96 -2.32 -9.79 -12.31
N GLU A 97 -2.22 -8.96 -11.27
CA GLU A 97 -3.00 -7.73 -11.04
C GLU A 97 -4.48 -7.92 -10.67
N PHE A 98 -4.97 -9.15 -10.49
CA PHE A 98 -6.34 -9.46 -10.09
C PHE A 98 -6.41 -10.09 -8.70
N TRP A 99 -7.51 -9.90 -7.99
CA TRP A 99 -7.76 -10.66 -6.77
C TRP A 99 -8.18 -12.10 -7.09
N PHE A 100 -7.60 -13.05 -6.37
CA PHE A 100 -7.98 -14.46 -6.43
C PHE A 100 -9.32 -14.70 -5.70
N ASN A 101 -9.82 -15.93 -5.73
CA ASN A 101 -11.07 -16.26 -5.06
C ASN A 101 -10.88 -16.28 -3.53
N GLU A 102 -11.98 -16.13 -2.79
CA GLU A 102 -11.93 -16.22 -1.34
C GLU A 102 -11.29 -17.55 -0.89
N SER A 103 -10.37 -17.47 0.07
CA SER A 103 -9.72 -18.64 0.68
C SER A 103 -8.87 -19.48 -0.29
N THR A 104 -8.46 -18.94 -1.44
CA THR A 104 -7.56 -19.61 -2.41
C THR A 104 -6.15 -19.02 -2.43
N VAL A 105 -5.69 -18.38 -1.35
CA VAL A 105 -4.31 -17.86 -1.21
C VAL A 105 -3.29 -18.95 -1.51
N ALA A 106 -3.51 -20.17 -0.99
CA ALA A 106 -2.62 -21.30 -1.19
C ALA A 106 -2.47 -21.66 -2.68
N ASP A 107 -3.56 -21.62 -3.44
CA ASP A 107 -3.53 -21.88 -4.89
C ASP A 107 -2.76 -20.75 -5.60
N ALA A 108 -3.01 -19.49 -5.21
CA ALA A 108 -2.36 -18.33 -5.78
C ALA A 108 -0.82 -18.30 -5.56
N ILE A 109 -0.31 -18.92 -4.49
CA ILE A 109 1.13 -19.01 -4.23
C ILE A 109 1.78 -20.30 -4.73
N ASN A 110 1.03 -21.39 -4.89
CA ASN A 110 1.56 -22.70 -5.31
C ASN A 110 1.45 -22.96 -6.82
N ASP A 111 0.67 -22.17 -7.55
CA ASP A 111 0.73 -22.19 -9.01
C ASP A 111 1.96 -21.37 -9.49
N PRO A 112 2.89 -21.97 -10.27
CA PRO A 112 4.13 -21.29 -10.71
C PRO A 112 3.85 -20.06 -11.58
N ASP A 113 2.68 -20.06 -12.20
CA ASP A 113 2.24 -19.11 -13.19
C ASP A 113 1.58 -17.89 -12.54
N SER A 114 0.96 -18.08 -11.38
CA SER A 114 0.39 -17.06 -10.51
C SER A 114 1.39 -16.52 -9.52
N GLY A 115 2.04 -17.41 -8.77
CA GLY A 115 2.83 -17.08 -7.60
C GLY A 115 4.08 -16.29 -7.94
N ALA A 116 4.57 -16.41 -9.19
CA ALA A 116 5.69 -15.63 -9.68
C ALA A 116 5.34 -14.21 -10.13
N VAL A 117 4.07 -13.91 -10.32
CA VAL A 117 3.54 -12.59 -10.69
C VAL A 117 2.49 -12.15 -9.66
N SER A 118 2.82 -12.37 -8.40
CA SER A 118 2.03 -11.99 -7.25
C SER A 118 2.48 -10.66 -6.67
N GLN A 119 1.56 -10.03 -5.92
CA GLN A 119 1.84 -8.83 -5.15
C GLN A 119 2.42 -7.69 -5.99
N GLU A 120 1.56 -7.14 -6.84
CA GLU A 120 1.85 -5.90 -7.55
C GLU A 120 2.16 -4.77 -6.55
N SER A 121 3.29 -4.10 -6.77
CA SER A 121 3.78 -3.00 -5.93
C SER A 121 2.78 -1.84 -5.78
N CYS A 122 2.03 -1.50 -6.83
CA CYS A 122 1.08 -0.38 -6.77
C CYS A 122 -0.15 -0.70 -5.92
N THR A 123 -0.57 -1.97 -5.94
CA THR A 123 -1.61 -2.49 -5.05
C THR A 123 -1.17 -2.34 -3.58
N GLN A 124 0.05 -2.76 -3.24
CA GLN A 124 0.61 -2.57 -1.88
C GLN A 124 0.60 -1.10 -1.44
N TYR A 125 1.05 -0.19 -2.30
CA TYR A 125 1.14 1.23 -1.98
C TYR A 125 -0.25 1.82 -1.69
N ASN A 126 -1.26 1.47 -2.48
CA ASN A 126 -2.62 1.94 -2.23
C ASN A 126 -3.23 1.33 -0.95
N MET A 127 -2.89 0.09 -0.61
CA MET A 127 -3.27 -0.52 0.67
C MET A 127 -2.65 0.23 1.86
N LEU A 128 -1.36 0.59 1.79
CA LEU A 128 -0.72 1.42 2.81
C LEU A 128 -1.37 2.79 2.97
N LYS A 129 -1.76 3.45 1.86
CA LYS A 129 -2.52 4.71 1.91
C LYS A 129 -3.85 4.56 2.65
N ILE A 130 -4.57 3.46 2.40
CA ILE A 130 -5.84 3.16 3.06
C ILE A 130 -5.62 2.92 4.55
N ALA A 131 -4.67 2.04 4.91
CA ALA A 131 -4.33 1.74 6.30
C ALA A 131 -3.94 3.01 7.10
N ARG A 132 -3.13 3.88 6.50
CA ARG A 132 -2.78 5.19 7.08
C ARG A 132 -4.01 6.05 7.37
N ARG A 133 -4.96 6.13 6.43
CA ARG A 133 -6.19 6.92 6.62
C ARG A 133 -7.07 6.31 7.71
N MET A 134 -7.26 5.00 7.68
CA MET A 134 -8.00 4.29 8.73
C MET A 134 -7.38 4.51 10.11
N PHE A 135 -6.05 4.50 10.21
CA PHE A 135 -5.35 4.86 11.45
C PHE A 135 -5.69 6.28 11.91
N THR A 136 -5.71 7.27 11.01
CA THR A 136 -6.09 8.65 11.38
C THR A 136 -7.56 8.79 11.82
N TRP A 137 -8.43 7.87 11.44
CA TRP A 137 -9.84 7.89 11.84
C TRP A 137 -10.07 7.31 13.24
N SER A 138 -9.29 6.29 13.62
CA SER A 138 -9.59 5.49 14.80
C SER A 138 -8.45 5.34 15.81
N GLY A 139 -7.22 5.72 15.46
CA GLY A 139 -6.02 5.47 16.27
C GLY A 139 -5.74 3.99 16.52
N SER A 140 -6.24 3.08 15.67
CA SER A 140 -6.18 1.63 15.93
C SER A 140 -4.75 1.08 15.80
N PRO A 141 -4.18 0.44 16.84
CA PRO A 141 -2.87 -0.21 16.75
C PRO A 141 -2.80 -1.26 15.65
N ALA A 142 -3.90 -1.99 15.38
CA ALA A 142 -3.94 -3.00 14.32
C ALA A 142 -3.65 -2.41 12.93
N MET A 143 -4.02 -1.16 12.67
CA MET A 143 -3.68 -0.49 11.40
C MET A 143 -2.21 -0.08 11.35
N ALA A 144 -1.60 0.25 12.49
CA ALA A 144 -0.17 0.50 12.57
C ALA A 144 0.64 -0.80 12.39
N ASP A 145 0.20 -1.90 13.00
CA ASP A 145 0.80 -3.23 12.84
C ASP A 145 0.75 -3.70 11.38
N TYR A 146 -0.43 -3.59 10.74
CA TYR A 146 -0.57 -3.89 9.32
C TYR A 146 0.36 -3.02 8.47
N TYR A 147 0.41 -1.71 8.74
CA TYR A 147 1.24 -0.78 7.97
C TYR A 147 2.73 -1.14 8.10
N GLU A 148 3.21 -1.46 9.30
CA GLU A 148 4.59 -1.91 9.53
C GLU A 148 4.88 -3.19 8.76
N LEU A 149 4.05 -4.22 8.92
CA LEU A 149 4.20 -5.52 8.28
C LEU A 149 4.25 -5.37 6.74
N ALA A 150 3.29 -4.64 6.19
CA ALA A 150 3.16 -4.41 4.75
C ALA A 150 4.30 -3.54 4.18
N MET A 151 4.81 -2.57 4.95
CA MET A 151 5.93 -1.73 4.55
C MET A 151 7.25 -2.51 4.58
N GLN A 152 7.53 -3.22 5.68
CA GLN A 152 8.79 -3.92 5.89
C GLN A 152 8.94 -5.12 4.95
N ASN A 153 7.89 -5.95 4.84
CA ASN A 153 7.96 -7.17 4.05
C ASN A 153 7.68 -6.92 2.56
N GLY A 154 6.80 -5.97 2.24
CA GLY A 154 6.45 -5.62 0.87
C GLY A 154 7.41 -4.58 0.29
N VAL A 155 7.29 -3.34 0.76
CA VAL A 155 7.85 -2.13 0.11
C VAL A 155 9.37 -2.05 0.18
N VAL A 156 9.96 -2.24 1.36
CA VAL A 156 11.43 -2.16 1.53
C VAL A 156 12.14 -3.21 0.67
N SER A 157 11.43 -4.27 0.30
CA SER A 157 11.94 -5.36 -0.51
C SER A 157 11.94 -5.07 -2.02
N TRP A 158 11.35 -3.97 -2.49
CA TRP A 158 11.24 -3.66 -3.93
C TRP A 158 12.48 -3.10 -4.59
N PRO A 159 13.23 -2.15 -3.99
CA PRO A 159 14.41 -1.61 -4.62
C PRO A 159 15.50 -2.67 -4.69
N GLN A 160 16.27 -2.66 -5.77
CA GLN A 160 17.48 -3.46 -5.86
C GLN A 160 18.51 -2.92 -4.86
N ASP A 161 19.25 -3.82 -4.20
CA ASP A 161 20.42 -3.43 -3.43
C ASP A 161 21.43 -2.71 -4.38
N PRO A 162 21.83 -1.46 -4.09
CA PRO A 162 22.80 -0.73 -4.90
C PRO A 162 24.15 -1.45 -5.06
N GLY A 163 24.49 -2.39 -4.18
CA GLY A 163 25.69 -3.22 -4.25
C GLY A 163 25.49 -4.57 -4.96
N ALA A 164 24.26 -4.97 -5.29
CA ALA A 164 23.98 -6.25 -5.92
C ALA A 164 24.25 -6.22 -7.42
N MET A 165 25.32 -6.88 -7.83
CA MET A 165 25.58 -7.25 -9.23
C MET A 165 24.75 -8.49 -9.57
N LEU A 166 23.76 -8.37 -10.48
CA LEU A 166 23.09 -9.54 -11.05
C LEU A 166 23.85 -10.02 -12.29
N GLN A 167 24.44 -11.22 -12.21
CA GLN A 167 24.72 -12.02 -13.40
C GLN A 167 23.40 -12.67 -13.84
N SER A 168 22.84 -12.25 -14.97
CA SER A 168 21.70 -12.96 -15.55
C SER A 168 22.13 -14.36 -15.99
N SER A 169 21.46 -15.41 -15.52
CA SER A 169 21.64 -16.80 -15.99
C SER A 169 21.22 -17.01 -17.46
N THR A 170 20.53 -16.02 -18.05
CA THR A 170 19.97 -16.04 -19.40
C THR A 170 20.81 -15.30 -20.44
N GLY A 171 21.94 -14.68 -20.05
CA GLY A 171 22.79 -13.88 -20.94
C GLY A 171 22.15 -12.57 -21.45
N LEU A 172 20.89 -12.29 -21.11
CA LEU A 172 20.28 -10.97 -21.28
C LEU A 172 20.57 -10.13 -20.04
N ALA A 173 21.71 -9.45 -20.07
CA ALA A 173 22.04 -8.41 -19.12
C ALA A 173 21.01 -7.28 -19.21
N THR A 174 20.03 -7.24 -18.30
CA THR A 174 19.34 -5.98 -17.99
C THR A 174 20.35 -5.14 -17.21
N ASN A 175 21.10 -4.31 -17.92
CA ASN A 175 22.16 -3.44 -17.37
C ASN A 175 21.66 -2.35 -16.40
N ALA A 176 20.48 -2.51 -15.80
CA ALA A 176 19.96 -1.60 -14.80
C ALA A 176 20.29 -2.15 -13.41
N ALA A 177 21.57 -2.12 -13.03
CA ALA A 177 21.97 -2.27 -11.63
C ALA A 177 22.26 -0.86 -11.08
N GLY A 178 21.50 -0.44 -10.07
CA GLY A 178 21.74 0.85 -9.42
C GLY A 178 20.55 1.42 -8.65
N PRO A 179 20.77 2.53 -7.92
CA PRO A 179 19.73 3.21 -7.16
C PRO A 179 18.52 3.55 -8.03
N GLY A 180 17.31 3.24 -7.54
CA GLY A 180 16.06 3.56 -8.24
C GLY A 180 15.53 2.48 -9.19
N VAL A 181 16.21 1.33 -9.28
CA VAL A 181 15.69 0.13 -9.95
C VAL A 181 14.79 -0.63 -8.99
N MET A 182 13.55 -0.90 -9.41
CA MET A 182 12.52 -1.53 -8.59
C MET A 182 11.88 -2.71 -9.33
N ILE A 183 11.35 -3.68 -8.59
CA ILE A 183 10.47 -4.73 -9.13
C ILE A 183 9.03 -4.24 -9.26
N TYR A 184 8.29 -4.83 -10.20
CA TYR A 184 6.85 -4.61 -10.30
C TYR A 184 6.05 -5.58 -9.41
N TYR A 185 6.38 -6.87 -9.47
CA TYR A 185 5.80 -7.94 -8.67
C TYR A 185 6.77 -8.38 -7.58
N LEU A 186 6.24 -8.76 -6.41
CA LEU A 186 6.98 -9.48 -5.38
C LEU A 186 6.52 -10.96 -5.38
N PRO A 187 7.26 -11.87 -6.06
CA PRO A 187 6.89 -13.28 -6.15
C PRO A 187 6.67 -13.92 -4.77
N GLN A 188 5.60 -14.70 -4.65
CA GLN A 188 5.25 -15.48 -3.45
C GLN A 188 5.47 -16.99 -3.65
N PHE A 189 5.75 -17.43 -4.88
CA PHE A 189 6.05 -18.83 -5.18
C PHE A 189 7.41 -19.25 -4.61
N ALA A 190 7.47 -20.44 -4.00
CA ALA A 190 8.69 -20.96 -3.41
C ALA A 190 9.72 -21.34 -4.49
N GLY A 191 10.94 -20.81 -4.37
CA GLY A 191 12.03 -21.08 -5.32
C GLY A 191 12.09 -20.12 -6.51
N GLU A 192 11.24 -19.09 -6.53
CA GLU A 192 11.35 -17.98 -7.48
C GLU A 192 12.28 -16.87 -6.97
N TRP A 193 12.79 -16.09 -7.92
CA TRP A 193 13.70 -14.99 -7.66
C TRP A 193 13.10 -13.66 -8.09
N LYS A 194 13.46 -12.58 -7.38
CA LYS A 194 13.10 -11.23 -7.79
C LYS A 194 13.78 -10.87 -9.11
N GLY A 195 12.97 -10.55 -10.11
CA GLY A 195 13.43 -9.96 -11.36
C GLY A 195 14.21 -10.88 -12.30
N GLU A 196 14.13 -12.21 -12.14
CA GLU A 196 14.81 -13.17 -13.04
C GLU A 196 14.01 -13.56 -14.29
N ARG A 197 12.70 -13.29 -14.33
CA ARG A 197 11.90 -13.54 -15.52
C ARG A 197 12.17 -12.41 -16.53
N GLY A 198 13.06 -12.66 -17.49
CA GLY A 198 13.67 -11.72 -18.46
C GLY A 198 12.75 -10.90 -19.39
N HIS A 199 11.48 -10.73 -19.02
CA HIS A 199 10.58 -9.73 -19.58
C HIS A 199 10.53 -8.51 -18.67
N SER A 200 10.48 -7.31 -19.24
CA SER A 200 10.47 -6.05 -18.48
C SER A 200 9.47 -6.10 -17.32
N TRP A 201 8.20 -6.44 -17.53
CA TRP A 201 7.14 -6.42 -16.50
C TRP A 201 7.25 -7.46 -15.37
N THR A 202 8.12 -8.47 -15.49
CA THR A 202 8.38 -9.50 -14.46
C THR A 202 9.83 -9.49 -13.98
N GLY A 203 10.63 -8.57 -14.52
CA GLY A 203 12.04 -8.37 -14.26
C GLY A 203 12.30 -7.21 -13.30
N TRP A 204 13.59 -6.89 -13.15
CA TRP A 204 13.98 -5.60 -12.61
C TRP A 204 13.63 -4.48 -13.59
N GLY A 205 13.20 -3.33 -13.07
CA GLY A 205 12.98 -2.15 -13.88
C GLY A 205 14.26 -1.66 -14.58
N ASP A 206 14.08 -0.92 -15.67
CA ASP A 206 15.13 -0.22 -16.38
C ASP A 206 14.79 1.28 -16.40
N PRO A 207 15.70 2.19 -15.97
CA PRO A 207 15.47 3.63 -15.98
C PRO A 207 14.95 4.20 -17.32
N TYR A 208 15.22 3.54 -18.44
CA TYR A 208 14.84 3.99 -19.77
C TYR A 208 13.65 3.25 -20.38
N ASN A 209 13.29 2.09 -19.81
CA ASN A 209 12.31 1.18 -20.42
C ASN A 209 11.23 0.67 -19.44
N ALA A 210 11.32 1.01 -18.14
CA ALA A 210 10.33 0.66 -17.13
C ALA A 210 9.69 1.92 -16.53
N PHE A 211 8.54 2.29 -17.08
CA PHE A 211 7.74 3.46 -16.66
C PHE A 211 6.57 3.05 -15.76
N TRP A 212 6.78 2.10 -14.87
CA TRP A 212 5.73 1.62 -13.99
C TRP A 212 5.43 2.61 -12.87
N THR A 213 4.21 2.53 -12.37
CA THR A 213 3.67 3.41 -11.32
C THR A 213 4.39 3.30 -9.96
N VAL A 214 5.27 2.31 -9.78
CA VAL A 214 6.02 2.01 -8.54
C VAL A 214 7.15 3.01 -8.22
N ASN A 215 7.77 3.64 -9.23
CA ASN A 215 8.97 4.49 -9.07
C ASN A 215 8.75 5.76 -8.22
N ALA A 216 7.54 6.01 -7.72
CA ALA A 216 7.16 7.21 -6.98
C ALA A 216 6.53 6.92 -5.61
N SER A 217 6.84 5.77 -4.99
CA SER A 217 6.11 5.26 -3.83
C SER A 217 7.02 4.73 -2.72
N ALA A 218 7.79 5.60 -2.04
CA ALA A 218 8.42 5.26 -0.75
C ALA A 218 8.67 6.52 0.10
N ALA A 219 7.95 6.62 1.22
CA ALA A 219 8.20 7.39 2.45
C ALA A 219 6.91 8.05 2.97
N ALA A 220 6.45 7.63 4.16
CA ALA A 220 5.52 8.40 4.97
C ALA A 220 5.53 7.92 6.43
N GLY A 221 5.91 8.80 7.36
CA GLY A 221 5.54 8.72 8.78
C GLY A 221 4.23 9.47 9.04
N VAL A 222 3.51 9.13 10.10
CA VAL A 222 2.21 9.71 10.45
C VAL A 222 2.24 10.26 11.87
N ALA A 223 2.10 11.57 12.03
CA ALA A 223 1.59 12.17 13.24
C ALA A 223 0.12 12.52 12.97
N ALA A 224 -0.80 12.02 13.81
CA ALA A 224 -2.21 12.36 13.73
C ALA A 224 -2.57 13.20 14.94
N ALA A 225 -3.16 14.38 14.71
CA ALA A 225 -3.82 15.16 15.76
C ALA A 225 -5.30 15.26 15.38
N ALA A 226 -6.19 14.67 16.20
CA ALA A 226 -7.63 14.88 16.05
C ALA A 226 -7.96 16.34 16.43
N ALA A 227 -8.81 17.01 15.66
CA ALA A 227 -9.03 18.46 15.75
C ALA A 227 -9.69 18.93 17.07
N ASP A 228 -10.41 18.04 17.77
CA ASP A 228 -11.21 18.38 18.97
C ASP A 228 -10.78 17.61 20.23
N ALA A 229 -9.64 16.92 20.18
CA ALA A 229 -9.07 16.19 21.29
C ALA A 229 -7.80 16.90 21.81
N PRO A 230 -7.37 16.65 23.07
CA PRO A 230 -6.03 17.05 23.46
C PRO A 230 -5.01 16.50 22.45
N PRO A 231 -3.93 17.26 22.17
CA PRO A 231 -2.94 16.85 21.19
C PRO A 231 -2.28 15.54 21.62
N GLU A 232 -2.46 14.50 20.80
CA GLU A 232 -1.87 13.18 21.01
C GLU A 232 -0.74 12.92 20.01
N LEU A 233 0.32 12.26 20.47
CA LEU A 233 1.42 11.80 19.63
C LEU A 233 1.43 10.28 19.59
N PHE A 234 1.24 9.72 18.41
CA PHE A 234 1.35 8.29 18.16
C PHE A 234 2.74 7.95 17.62
N VAL A 235 3.49 7.13 18.34
CA VAL A 235 4.79 6.61 17.90
C VAL A 235 4.58 5.24 17.27
N ASN A 236 4.30 5.23 15.96
CA ASN A 236 3.83 4.03 15.24
C ASN A 236 4.92 3.20 14.56
N GLN A 237 6.07 3.79 14.25
CA GLN A 237 7.13 3.13 13.48
C GLN A 237 8.44 3.29 14.24
N LEU A 238 9.15 2.18 14.46
CA LEU A 238 10.39 2.17 15.23
C LEU A 238 11.61 2.49 14.33
N VAL A 239 11.59 3.68 13.71
CA VAL A 239 12.67 4.18 12.84
C VAL A 239 13.33 5.39 13.47
N THR A 240 14.67 5.40 13.49
CA THR A 240 15.45 6.55 13.97
C THR A 240 15.05 7.81 13.22
N SER A 241 14.54 8.80 13.95
CA SER A 241 13.95 10.01 13.38
C SER A 241 13.87 11.14 14.40
N SER A 242 13.63 12.36 13.91
CA SER A 242 13.37 13.54 14.74
C SER A 242 12.09 14.20 14.25
N LEU A 243 11.21 14.55 15.19
CA LEU A 243 9.95 15.26 14.94
C LEU A 243 9.99 16.61 15.65
N GLU A 244 9.85 17.68 14.86
CA GLU A 244 9.60 19.03 15.37
C GLU A 244 8.09 19.29 15.39
N TRP A 245 7.45 19.16 16.55
CA TRP A 245 6.01 19.39 16.73
C TRP A 245 5.74 20.85 17.06
N LYS A 246 5.78 21.70 16.03
CA LYS A 246 5.67 23.17 16.15
C LYS A 246 4.44 23.64 16.91
N GLN A 247 3.29 22.99 16.69
CA GLN A 247 2.03 23.34 17.35
C GLN A 247 2.08 23.17 18.88
N GLN A 248 2.90 22.23 19.37
CA GLN A 248 3.05 21.96 20.80
C GLN A 248 4.38 22.49 21.37
N GLY A 249 5.26 23.04 20.53
CA GLY A 249 6.58 23.50 20.96
C GLY A 249 7.50 22.37 21.45
N VAL A 250 7.29 21.13 20.99
CA VAL A 250 8.04 19.94 21.43
C VAL A 250 8.92 19.42 20.30
N VAL A 251 10.12 18.96 20.65
CA VAL A 251 10.99 18.16 19.76
C VAL A 251 11.10 16.76 20.32
N VAL A 252 10.81 15.76 19.49
CA VAL A 252 10.93 14.34 19.85
C VAL A 252 12.05 13.74 19.03
N ASN A 253 13.02 13.12 19.71
CA ASN A 253 14.10 12.39 19.08
C ASN A 253 13.95 10.91 19.39
N GLN A 254 13.87 10.09 18.34
CA GLN A 254 13.74 8.66 18.43
C GLN A 254 15.01 8.00 17.89
N THR A 255 15.59 7.10 18.67
CA THR A 255 16.74 6.28 18.26
C THR A 255 16.33 4.82 18.29
N ALA A 256 16.25 4.19 17.13
CA ALA A 256 16.06 2.75 17.00
C ALA A 256 17.42 2.04 17.06
N GLY A 257 17.50 0.92 17.78
CA GLY A 257 18.70 0.08 17.84
C GLY A 257 19.02 -0.54 16.47
N LYS A 258 20.30 -0.90 16.26
CA LYS A 258 20.74 -1.61 15.04
C LYS A 258 20.29 -3.08 14.99
N ASP A 259 19.79 -3.60 16.10
CA ASP A 259 19.39 -5.00 16.22
C ASP A 259 17.96 -5.17 15.69
N TRP A 260 17.86 -5.60 14.44
CA TRP A 260 16.61 -6.07 13.81
C TRP A 260 16.12 -7.42 14.39
N GLY A 261 16.83 -7.97 15.37
CA GLY A 261 16.39 -9.13 16.13
C GLY A 261 15.63 -8.68 17.36
N TRP A 262 14.49 -9.32 17.64
CA TRP A 262 13.97 -9.44 19.00
C TRP A 262 15.08 -10.02 19.89
N GLY A 263 15.91 -9.15 20.44
CA GLY A 263 17.09 -9.53 21.20
C GLY A 263 16.64 -10.42 22.35
N ARG A 264 17.13 -11.65 22.38
CA ARG A 264 17.28 -12.35 23.65
C ARG A 264 18.10 -11.41 24.52
N GLY A 265 17.48 -10.91 25.58
CA GLY A 265 18.07 -9.94 26.48
C GLY A 265 19.48 -10.36 26.85
N GLN A 266 20.43 -9.44 26.70
CA GLN A 266 21.66 -9.51 27.46
C GLN A 266 21.30 -9.10 28.89
N THR A 267 21.19 -10.11 29.76
CA THR A 267 21.27 -9.96 31.21
C THR A 267 22.67 -9.53 31.62
#